data_AF-A0AAU5BBW0-F1
#
_entry.id   AF-A0AAU5BBW0-F1
#
_cell.length_a   1.000
_cell.length_b   1.000
_cell.length_c   1.000
_cell.angle_alpha   90.00
_cell.angle_beta   90.00
_cell.angle_gamma   90.00
#
_symmetry.space_group_name_H-M   'P 1'
#
loop_
_entity.id
_entity.type
_entity.pdbx_description
1 polymer ?
#
loop_
_entity_poly.entity_id
_entity_poly.type
_entity_poly.pdbx_seq_one_letter_code
_entity_poly.pdbx_strand_id
1 'polypeptide(L)'
;MTSTYRHRSRWGGAVAAALLAGLSAGSPALALEGTVATDAYGYTAKIVVGDSERACTGTLVAPRWVLSAASCFADSTGGVPAGKPQGVTVTVGRTDLTRTTAGATRTAIQLVPHPDRDLVMVKLDVGVAGVKPVALASTPVATGETVRAAGFGRTRTTWVPDTLHTASFTAVGDGSADLGLTATGDAVVCQGDGGGPVVREAGGVPQLVAVVSRSWQGGCLGVSSEETRTGAVAARVDDVAAWIGDTAYDPPGDLDGDNRPDLVAVDDTGELRLYPGTGTGALGSPVDIGTGGWTGSSVTHRGDWTGDGSEDVVARVGSELRVYANLGDGRLAAPVRIATGLATNAQVVGVGDVTLDGRPDLVLSYDDKLYLYAGAGAGSTPAVAAPLLVGTGGWGVMTLTAPGDADGDGRVDLLARDTRDGILYHYLGQPGGKFGDRTEYGHGYTVSNRPLIAGASDADGDGVADMWATAGDGTLWFYKGGSSIHGPIDGPSTKVGTGGWNAVRSIS
;
A
#
# COMPACT_ATOMS: atom_id res chain seq x y z
N MET A 1 83.23 -56.67 -36.40
CA MET A 1 83.32 -56.45 -34.94
C MET A 1 81.92 -56.62 -34.37
N THR A 2 81.53 -57.86 -34.05
CA THR A 2 81.48 -58.43 -32.67
C THR A 2 80.48 -57.66 -31.81
N SER A 3 79.27 -58.15 -31.56
CA SER A 3 78.93 -59.15 -30.51
C SER A 3 77.42 -59.44 -30.63
N THR A 4 76.92 -60.66 -30.91
CA THR A 4 76.52 -61.72 -29.94
C THR A 4 75.56 -61.22 -28.83
N TYR A 5 74.44 -61.83 -28.44
CA TYR A 5 73.81 -63.15 -28.68
C TYR A 5 72.36 -63.09 -28.11
N ARG A 6 71.40 -63.81 -28.75
CA ARG A 6 70.39 -64.76 -28.17
C ARG A 6 69.59 -64.40 -26.89
N HIS A 7 68.35 -64.83 -26.66
CA HIS A 7 67.24 -65.49 -27.38
C HIS A 7 66.11 -65.66 -26.33
N ARG A 8 64.84 -65.71 -26.79
CA ARG A 8 63.70 -66.54 -26.29
C ARG A 8 62.50 -65.87 -25.58
N SER A 9 61.36 -66.07 -26.27
CA SER A 9 60.06 -66.57 -25.77
C SER A 9 59.22 -65.56 -24.97
N ARG A 10 57.90 -65.44 -25.08
CA ARG A 10 56.77 -66.23 -25.61
C ARG A 10 55.64 -65.20 -25.85
N TRP A 11 55.01 -65.18 -27.01
CA TRP A 11 53.61 -65.62 -27.22
C TRP A 11 52.61 -65.24 -26.12
N GLY A 12 51.72 -64.30 -26.48
CA GLY A 12 50.27 -64.52 -26.40
C GLY A 12 49.57 -64.09 -25.12
N GLY A 13 48.79 -63.01 -25.19
CA GLY A 13 47.80 -62.68 -24.18
C GLY A 13 47.40 -61.21 -24.19
N ALA A 14 46.67 -60.77 -25.22
CA ALA A 14 45.95 -59.50 -25.15
C ALA A 14 44.70 -59.69 -24.27
N VAL A 15 44.72 -59.12 -23.07
CA VAL A 15 43.52 -58.88 -22.26
C VAL A 15 43.40 -57.38 -22.10
N ALA A 16 42.43 -56.80 -22.79
CA ALA A 16 42.05 -55.40 -22.63
C ALA A 16 41.46 -55.21 -21.22
N ALA A 17 42.17 -54.48 -20.36
CA ALA A 17 41.63 -54.03 -19.09
C ALA A 17 40.66 -52.87 -19.35
N ALA A 18 39.36 -53.18 -19.31
CA ALA A 18 38.31 -52.18 -19.21
C ALA A 18 38.45 -51.46 -17.87
N LEU A 19 38.71 -50.15 -17.92
CA LEU A 19 38.58 -49.27 -16.77
C LEU A 19 37.07 -49.18 -16.43
N LEU A 20 36.69 -49.87 -15.36
CA LEU A 20 35.45 -49.63 -14.63
C LEU A 20 35.52 -48.24 -14.01
N ALA A 21 35.13 -47.22 -14.78
CA ALA A 21 34.66 -45.97 -14.20
C ALA A 21 33.31 -46.27 -13.55
N GLY A 22 33.26 -46.26 -12.22
CA GLY A 22 32.03 -46.40 -11.47
C GLY A 22 31.02 -45.38 -11.95
N LEU A 23 29.87 -45.87 -12.41
CA LEU A 23 28.67 -45.08 -12.61
C LEU A 23 28.26 -44.56 -11.23
N SER A 24 28.66 -43.34 -10.88
CA SER A 24 27.86 -42.54 -9.97
C SER A 24 26.53 -42.34 -10.70
N ALA A 25 25.49 -43.00 -10.20
CA ALA A 25 24.12 -42.66 -10.53
C ALA A 25 23.93 -41.18 -10.19
N GLY A 26 24.01 -40.32 -11.20
CA GLY A 26 23.60 -38.94 -11.06
C GLY A 26 22.12 -38.97 -10.70
N SER A 27 21.78 -38.44 -9.54
CA SER A 27 20.40 -38.15 -9.20
C SER A 27 19.80 -37.29 -10.33
N PRO A 28 18.59 -37.59 -10.83
CA PRO A 28 17.93 -36.70 -11.77
C PRO A 28 17.60 -35.38 -11.04
N ALA A 29 18.15 -34.26 -11.51
CA ALA A 29 17.86 -32.92 -11.01
C ALA A 29 16.57 -32.38 -11.63
N LEU A 30 15.72 -31.74 -10.82
CA LEU A 30 14.34 -31.34 -11.13
C LEU A 30 14.18 -29.82 -11.20
N ALA A 31 13.08 -29.39 -11.86
CA ALA A 31 12.32 -28.16 -11.66
C ALA A 31 13.02 -26.77 -11.76
N LEU A 32 12.22 -25.68 -11.73
CA LEU A 32 12.72 -24.33 -11.47
C LEU A 32 13.33 -24.36 -10.06
N GLU A 33 14.60 -24.77 -9.96
CA GLU A 33 15.13 -25.27 -8.70
C GLU A 33 15.69 -24.14 -7.86
N GLY A 34 14.91 -23.81 -6.85
CA GLY A 34 15.45 -23.73 -5.50
C GLY A 34 14.37 -24.24 -4.54
N THR A 35 14.56 -23.95 -3.26
CA THR A 35 13.73 -24.51 -2.19
C THR A 35 12.26 -24.14 -2.37
N VAL A 36 11.35 -25.09 -2.09
CA VAL A 36 9.93 -24.78 -1.85
C VAL A 36 9.87 -23.57 -0.94
N ALA A 37 9.16 -22.54 -1.38
CA ALA A 37 9.13 -21.29 -0.66
C ALA A 37 8.54 -21.51 0.73
N THR A 38 9.14 -20.89 1.73
CA THR A 38 8.54 -20.80 3.06
C THR A 38 7.51 -19.68 3.08
N ASP A 39 6.67 -19.64 4.11
CA ASP A 39 5.65 -18.60 4.31
C ASP A 39 6.22 -17.16 4.31
N ALA A 40 7.54 -16.98 4.41
CA ALA A 40 8.23 -15.70 4.21
C ALA A 40 7.96 -15.05 2.84
N TYR A 41 7.58 -15.85 1.83
CA TYR A 41 7.21 -15.36 0.49
C TYR A 41 5.69 -15.21 0.30
N GLY A 42 4.90 -15.16 1.38
CA GLY A 42 3.43 -15.07 1.32
C GLY A 42 2.87 -13.87 0.53
N TYR A 43 3.68 -12.83 0.30
CA TYR A 43 3.35 -11.71 -0.59
C TYR A 43 3.34 -12.10 -2.08
N THR A 44 3.86 -13.26 -2.46
CA THR A 44 3.85 -13.72 -3.85
C THR A 44 2.47 -14.22 -4.23
N ALA A 45 1.96 -13.74 -5.37
CA ALA A 45 0.62 -14.02 -5.84
C ALA A 45 0.63 -15.01 -7.01
N LYS A 46 -0.36 -15.91 -7.05
CA LYS A 46 -0.74 -16.61 -8.28
C LYS A 46 -1.81 -15.77 -8.99
N ILE A 47 -1.57 -15.41 -10.24
CA ILE A 47 -2.54 -14.70 -11.08
C ILE A 47 -3.05 -15.66 -12.15
N VAL A 48 -4.36 -15.73 -12.34
CA VAL A 48 -5.00 -16.46 -13.43
C VAL A 48 -5.79 -15.49 -14.27
N VAL A 49 -5.46 -15.40 -15.56
CA VAL A 49 -6.04 -14.44 -16.52
C VAL A 49 -6.99 -15.15 -17.49
N GLY A 50 -8.29 -14.82 -17.37
CA GLY A 50 -9.35 -15.31 -18.24
C GLY A 50 -9.60 -16.83 -18.14
N ASP A 51 -10.51 -17.31 -18.97
CA ASP A 51 -10.92 -18.73 -19.00
C ASP A 51 -9.87 -19.67 -19.62
N SER A 52 -8.84 -19.10 -20.26
CA SER A 52 -7.72 -19.85 -20.83
C SER A 52 -6.72 -20.37 -19.79
N GLU A 53 -6.96 -20.09 -18.50
CA GLU A 53 -6.10 -20.42 -17.37
C GLU A 53 -4.64 -19.98 -17.58
N ARG A 54 -4.42 -18.85 -18.26
CA ARG A 54 -3.08 -18.28 -18.35
C ARG A 54 -2.63 -17.90 -16.95
N ALA A 55 -1.69 -18.67 -16.43
CA ALA A 55 -1.09 -18.44 -15.15
C ALA A 55 0.08 -17.46 -15.26
N CYS A 56 0.09 -16.48 -14.37
CA CYS A 56 1.22 -15.62 -14.07
C CYS A 56 1.49 -15.60 -12.56
N THR A 57 2.57 -14.95 -12.19
CA THR A 57 2.91 -14.65 -10.81
C THR A 57 2.78 -13.14 -10.59
N GLY A 58 2.51 -12.72 -9.36
CA GLY A 58 2.55 -11.31 -8.97
C GLY A 58 3.19 -11.14 -7.61
N THR A 59 3.28 -9.89 -7.16
CA THR A 59 3.85 -9.51 -5.88
C THR A 59 2.96 -8.49 -5.17
N LEU A 60 2.48 -8.78 -3.97
CA LEU A 60 1.73 -7.84 -3.14
C LEU A 60 2.66 -6.71 -2.67
N VAL A 61 2.41 -5.48 -3.16
CA VAL A 61 3.21 -4.28 -2.89
C VAL A 61 2.45 -3.23 -2.07
N ALA A 62 1.12 -3.35 -2.00
CA ALA A 62 0.26 -2.63 -1.07
C ALA A 62 -0.95 -3.51 -0.70
N PRO A 63 -1.75 -3.18 0.34
CA PRO A 63 -2.77 -4.09 0.87
C PRO A 63 -3.79 -4.63 -0.16
N ARG A 64 -4.14 -3.82 -1.15
CA ARG A 64 -5.03 -4.18 -2.27
C ARG A 64 -4.35 -4.20 -3.63
N TRP A 65 -3.01 -4.17 -3.68
CA TRP A 65 -2.30 -4.03 -4.95
C TRP A 65 -1.19 -5.04 -5.14
N VAL A 66 -1.30 -5.75 -6.26
CA VAL A 66 -0.31 -6.72 -6.72
C VAL A 66 0.41 -6.14 -7.94
N LEU A 67 1.73 -6.04 -7.88
CA LEU A 67 2.59 -5.72 -9.01
C LEU A 67 2.87 -6.99 -9.81
N SER A 68 2.77 -6.91 -11.13
CA SER A 68 3.04 -8.02 -12.05
C SER A 68 3.68 -7.51 -13.34
N ALA A 69 4.13 -8.43 -14.21
CA ALA A 69 4.51 -8.09 -15.57
C ALA A 69 3.26 -7.69 -16.37
N ALA A 70 3.34 -6.59 -17.13
CA ALA A 70 2.24 -6.11 -17.95
C ALA A 70 1.90 -7.12 -19.08
N SER A 71 2.93 -7.76 -19.63
CA SER A 71 2.86 -8.80 -20.65
C SER A 71 1.96 -10.00 -20.28
N CYS A 72 1.72 -10.23 -18.99
CA CYS A 72 0.73 -11.22 -18.52
C CYS A 72 -0.70 -10.91 -18.94
N PHE A 73 -1.01 -9.62 -19.09
CA PHE A 73 -2.35 -9.08 -19.37
C PHE A 73 -2.47 -8.54 -20.79
N ALA A 74 -1.47 -8.79 -21.63
CA ALA A 74 -1.48 -8.37 -23.02
C ALA A 74 -2.61 -9.06 -23.80
N ASP A 75 -3.35 -8.26 -24.57
CA ASP A 75 -4.36 -8.73 -25.52
C ASP A 75 -3.71 -9.32 -26.79
N SER A 76 -4.53 -9.68 -27.78
CA SER A 76 -4.04 -10.23 -29.05
C SER A 76 -3.17 -9.28 -29.87
N THR A 77 -3.20 -7.98 -29.57
CA THR A 77 -2.37 -6.94 -30.21
C THR A 77 -1.08 -6.67 -29.45
N GLY A 78 -0.91 -7.24 -28.25
CA GLY A 78 0.22 -6.99 -27.36
C GLY A 78 0.01 -5.79 -26.44
N GLY A 79 -1.13 -5.10 -26.52
CA GLY A 79 -1.47 -3.98 -25.65
C GLY A 79 -2.04 -4.46 -24.32
N VAL A 80 -1.79 -3.70 -23.24
CA VAL A 80 -2.35 -3.99 -21.91
C VAL A 80 -3.42 -2.95 -21.60
N PRO A 81 -4.71 -3.31 -21.61
CA PRO A 81 -5.77 -2.35 -21.35
C PRO A 81 -5.77 -1.92 -19.88
N ALA A 82 -5.74 -0.61 -19.65
CA ALA A 82 -6.01 -0.04 -18.33
C ALA A 82 -7.50 -0.16 -17.98
N GLY A 83 -7.80 -0.20 -16.67
CA GLY A 83 -9.16 -0.32 -16.16
C GLY A 83 -9.54 -1.75 -15.80
N LYS A 84 -10.84 -2.05 -15.73
CA LYS A 84 -11.34 -3.32 -15.19
C LYS A 84 -11.00 -4.50 -16.10
N PRO A 85 -10.22 -5.50 -15.63
CA PRO A 85 -9.94 -6.70 -16.42
C PRO A 85 -11.13 -7.67 -16.42
N GLN A 86 -11.19 -8.55 -17.42
CA GLN A 86 -12.18 -9.63 -17.48
C GLN A 86 -11.59 -10.94 -16.95
N GLY A 87 -12.27 -11.56 -15.98
CA GLY A 87 -11.97 -12.92 -15.53
C GLY A 87 -10.59 -13.10 -14.90
N VAL A 88 -10.07 -12.10 -14.19
CA VAL A 88 -8.77 -12.21 -13.51
C VAL A 88 -8.98 -12.54 -12.04
N THR A 89 -8.37 -13.64 -11.60
CA THR A 89 -8.32 -14.02 -10.17
C THR A 89 -6.88 -13.98 -9.67
N VAL A 90 -6.72 -13.57 -8.41
CA VAL A 90 -5.41 -13.41 -7.77
C VAL A 90 -5.45 -14.11 -6.42
N THR A 91 -4.56 -15.07 -6.21
CA THR A 91 -4.40 -15.77 -4.92
C THR A 91 -3.12 -15.32 -4.25
N VAL A 92 -3.23 -14.75 -3.05
CA VAL A 92 -2.11 -14.19 -2.28
C VAL A 92 -2.10 -14.82 -0.88
N GLY A 93 -0.93 -14.92 -0.24
CA GLY A 93 -0.80 -15.46 1.12
C GLY A 93 -0.74 -16.99 1.20
N ARG A 94 -0.50 -17.66 0.08
CA ARG A 94 -0.38 -19.12 -0.01
C ARG A 94 0.90 -19.47 -0.76
N THR A 95 1.84 -20.15 -0.12
CA THR A 95 2.99 -20.76 -0.79
C THR A 95 2.68 -22.17 -1.29
N ASP A 96 1.63 -22.79 -0.75
CA ASP A 96 0.98 -24.00 -1.25
C ASP A 96 -0.50 -23.68 -1.50
N LEU A 97 -0.90 -23.66 -2.76
CA LEU A 97 -2.24 -23.28 -3.20
C LEU A 97 -3.33 -24.25 -2.70
N THR A 98 -2.95 -25.46 -2.27
CA THR A 98 -3.88 -26.42 -1.66
C THR A 98 -4.26 -26.05 -0.22
N ARG A 99 -3.49 -25.18 0.45
CA ARG A 99 -3.78 -24.69 1.80
C ARG A 99 -4.76 -23.52 1.78
N THR A 100 -6.05 -23.84 1.81
CA THR A 100 -7.14 -22.85 1.74
C THR A 100 -7.39 -22.06 3.03
N THR A 101 -6.76 -22.43 4.15
CA THR A 101 -6.90 -21.76 5.45
C THR A 101 -5.99 -20.55 5.63
N ALA A 102 -5.05 -20.32 4.70
CA ALA A 102 -4.14 -19.18 4.71
C ALA A 102 -4.35 -18.33 3.45
N GLY A 103 -4.06 -17.03 3.55
CA GLY A 103 -4.21 -16.10 2.44
C GLY A 103 -5.65 -16.04 1.89
N ALA A 104 -5.79 -15.52 0.68
CA ALA A 104 -7.08 -15.45 0.03
C ALA A 104 -6.99 -15.37 -1.50
N THR A 105 -8.09 -15.77 -2.15
CA THR A 105 -8.32 -15.54 -3.57
C THR A 105 -9.22 -14.31 -3.72
N ARG A 106 -8.86 -13.43 -4.66
CA ARG A 106 -9.47 -12.13 -4.92
C ARG A 106 -9.76 -11.97 -6.40
N THR A 107 -10.70 -11.08 -6.72
CA THR A 107 -10.97 -10.67 -8.09
C THR A 107 -10.19 -9.39 -8.38
N ALA A 108 -9.51 -9.32 -9.53
CA ALA A 108 -8.90 -8.07 -9.95
C ALA A 108 -9.98 -7.14 -10.53
N ILE A 109 -10.01 -5.90 -10.04
CA ILE A 109 -11.02 -4.91 -10.41
C ILE A 109 -10.46 -3.75 -11.24
N GLN A 110 -9.14 -3.59 -11.28
CA GLN A 110 -8.47 -2.54 -12.05
C GLN A 110 -7.05 -2.97 -12.41
N LEU A 111 -6.63 -2.67 -13.64
CA LEU A 111 -5.26 -2.70 -14.11
C LEU A 111 -4.77 -1.27 -14.33
N VAL A 112 -3.58 -0.97 -13.83
CA VAL A 112 -2.85 0.28 -14.10
C VAL A 112 -1.50 -0.10 -14.68
N PRO A 113 -1.34 -0.15 -16.02
CA PRO A 113 -0.06 -0.43 -16.65
C PRO A 113 0.91 0.74 -16.46
N HIS A 114 2.19 0.44 -16.24
CA HIS A 114 3.24 1.45 -16.24
C HIS A 114 3.46 1.97 -17.68
N PRO A 115 3.67 3.28 -17.89
CA PRO A 115 3.75 3.84 -19.24
C PRO A 115 4.94 3.36 -20.08
N ASP A 116 6.05 2.98 -19.45
CA ASP A 116 7.32 2.69 -20.14
C ASP A 116 8.02 1.38 -19.69
N ARG A 117 7.37 0.56 -18.87
CA ARG A 117 7.94 -0.69 -18.34
C ARG A 117 6.97 -1.85 -18.47
N ASP A 118 7.52 -3.06 -18.48
CA ASP A 118 6.72 -4.29 -18.38
C ASP A 118 6.24 -4.50 -16.93
N LEU A 119 5.45 -3.54 -16.43
CA LEU A 119 4.89 -3.48 -15.09
C LEU A 119 3.41 -3.14 -15.16
N VAL A 120 2.60 -3.78 -14.32
CA VAL A 120 1.19 -3.44 -14.13
C VAL A 120 0.83 -3.61 -12.66
N MET A 121 0.12 -2.62 -12.14
CA MET A 121 -0.53 -2.66 -10.83
C MET A 121 -1.92 -3.27 -10.99
N VAL A 122 -2.21 -4.29 -10.19
CA VAL A 122 -3.46 -5.06 -10.22
C VAL A 122 -4.21 -4.81 -8.91
N LYS A 123 -5.31 -4.04 -8.96
CA LYS A 123 -6.16 -3.74 -7.79
C LYS A 123 -7.05 -4.94 -7.48
N LEU A 124 -7.03 -5.36 -6.22
CA LEU A 124 -7.87 -6.41 -5.66
C LEU A 124 -9.20 -5.82 -5.19
N ASP A 125 -10.29 -6.57 -5.37
CA ASP A 125 -11.62 -6.21 -4.85
C ASP A 125 -11.59 -5.93 -3.35
N VAL A 126 -10.84 -6.72 -2.57
CA VAL A 126 -10.64 -6.56 -1.13
C VAL A 126 -9.20 -6.92 -0.76
N GLY A 127 -8.64 -6.29 0.28
CA GLY A 127 -7.32 -6.64 0.80
C GLY A 127 -7.20 -8.09 1.27
N VAL A 128 -5.97 -8.55 1.47
CA VAL A 128 -5.68 -9.91 1.96
C VAL A 128 -5.16 -9.84 3.39
N ALA A 129 -6.08 -9.97 4.35
CA ALA A 129 -5.78 -9.89 5.78
C ALA A 129 -4.64 -10.84 6.19
N GLY A 130 -3.74 -10.34 7.03
CA GLY A 130 -2.62 -11.12 7.58
C GLY A 130 -1.44 -11.34 6.62
N VAL A 131 -1.49 -10.82 5.39
CA VAL A 131 -0.37 -10.86 4.45
C VAL A 131 0.27 -9.48 4.37
N LYS A 132 1.53 -9.38 4.78
CA LYS A 132 2.29 -8.12 4.71
C LYS A 132 2.80 -7.92 3.28
N PRO A 133 2.56 -6.75 2.64
CA PRO A 133 3.21 -6.41 1.38
C PRO A 133 4.73 -6.39 1.51
N VAL A 134 5.44 -6.72 0.43
CA VAL A 134 6.91 -6.64 0.41
C VAL A 134 7.35 -5.19 0.28
N ALA A 135 8.41 -4.80 1.00
CA ALA A 135 8.98 -3.48 0.87
C ALA A 135 9.71 -3.34 -0.47
N LEU A 136 9.58 -2.17 -1.12
CA LEU A 136 10.37 -1.85 -2.30
C LEU A 136 11.82 -1.53 -1.90
N ALA A 137 12.78 -1.93 -2.73
CA ALA A 137 14.14 -1.46 -2.62
C ALA A 137 14.21 0.03 -2.99
N SER A 138 14.88 0.84 -2.18
CA SER A 138 15.11 2.27 -2.47
C SER A 138 16.43 2.54 -3.20
N THR A 139 17.21 1.49 -3.47
CA THR A 139 18.48 1.60 -4.19
C THR A 139 18.59 0.52 -5.26
N PRO A 140 19.22 0.83 -6.40
CA PRO A 140 19.47 -0.16 -7.44
C PRO A 140 20.26 -1.36 -6.91
N VAL A 141 20.02 -2.52 -7.53
CA VAL A 141 20.85 -3.72 -7.32
C VAL A 141 22.18 -3.55 -8.04
N ALA A 142 23.27 -3.92 -7.37
CA ALA A 142 24.59 -3.88 -7.98
C ALA A 142 24.81 -5.08 -8.92
N THR A 143 25.53 -4.87 -10.02
CA THR A 143 25.96 -5.99 -10.88
C THR A 143 26.85 -6.95 -10.08
N GLY A 144 26.54 -8.24 -10.16
CA GLY A 144 27.18 -9.30 -9.38
C GLY A 144 26.49 -9.63 -8.05
N GLU A 145 25.50 -8.83 -7.63
CA GLU A 145 24.71 -9.10 -6.43
C GLU A 145 23.87 -10.37 -6.60
N THR A 146 23.72 -11.14 -5.52
CA THR A 146 22.84 -12.31 -5.50
C THR A 146 21.43 -11.87 -5.16
N VAL A 147 20.49 -12.20 -6.04
CA VAL A 147 19.05 -11.97 -5.85
C VAL A 147 18.30 -13.30 -5.90
N ARG A 148 17.10 -13.33 -5.35
CA ARG A 148 16.24 -14.52 -5.37
C ARG A 148 14.91 -14.19 -6.03
N ALA A 149 14.54 -14.97 -7.03
CA ALA A 149 13.22 -14.89 -7.66
C ALA A 149 12.26 -15.91 -7.03
N ALA A 150 10.97 -15.62 -7.03
CA ALA A 150 9.93 -16.58 -6.67
C ALA A 150 8.81 -16.62 -7.72
N GLY A 151 8.21 -17.79 -7.94
CA GLY A 151 7.11 -17.91 -8.89
C GLY A 151 6.33 -19.22 -8.87
N PHE A 152 5.12 -19.16 -9.41
CA PHE A 152 4.21 -20.29 -9.64
C PHE A 152 4.20 -20.74 -11.12
N GLY A 153 5.22 -20.34 -11.89
CA GLY A 153 5.39 -20.80 -13.24
C GLY A 153 5.71 -22.29 -13.29
N ARG A 154 5.59 -22.85 -14.50
CA ARG A 154 5.93 -24.25 -14.75
C ARG A 154 7.37 -24.54 -14.31
N THR A 155 7.64 -25.78 -13.96
CA THR A 155 9.00 -26.22 -13.64
C THR A 155 9.59 -27.03 -14.80
N ARG A 156 10.79 -27.62 -14.66
CA ARG A 156 11.30 -28.62 -15.62
C ARG A 156 10.44 -29.86 -15.75
N THR A 157 9.62 -30.18 -14.74
CA THR A 157 8.88 -31.45 -14.67
C THR A 157 7.39 -31.29 -14.41
N THR A 158 6.94 -30.11 -14.01
CA THR A 158 5.54 -29.85 -13.63
C THR A 158 4.99 -28.70 -14.47
N TRP A 159 3.85 -28.91 -15.13
CA TRP A 159 3.25 -27.91 -16.02
C TRP A 159 2.59 -26.75 -15.27
N VAL A 160 1.84 -27.02 -14.20
CA VAL A 160 1.26 -26.01 -13.29
C VAL A 160 1.50 -26.47 -11.86
N PRO A 161 2.53 -25.94 -11.16
CA PRO A 161 2.74 -26.31 -9.77
C PRO A 161 1.74 -25.60 -8.85
N ASP A 162 1.25 -26.34 -7.85
CA ASP A 162 0.47 -25.77 -6.73
C ASP A 162 1.36 -25.12 -5.67
N THR A 163 2.67 -25.38 -5.70
CA THR A 163 3.63 -24.85 -4.74
C THR A 163 4.50 -23.76 -5.36
N LEU A 164 4.76 -22.73 -4.57
CA LEU A 164 5.66 -21.64 -4.90
C LEU A 164 7.11 -22.14 -4.84
N HIS A 165 7.88 -21.82 -5.86
CA HIS A 165 9.31 -22.13 -5.92
C HIS A 165 10.12 -20.84 -5.87
N THR A 166 11.35 -20.94 -5.35
CA THR A 166 12.30 -19.82 -5.31
C THR A 166 13.60 -20.25 -5.95
N ALA A 167 14.33 -19.37 -6.64
CA ALA A 167 15.64 -19.69 -7.20
C ALA A 167 16.59 -18.49 -7.13
N SER A 168 17.90 -18.74 -7.04
CA SER A 168 18.91 -17.69 -6.91
C SER A 168 19.55 -17.34 -8.26
N PHE A 169 19.77 -16.05 -8.47
CA PHE A 169 20.36 -15.47 -9.67
C PHE A 169 21.44 -14.46 -9.31
N THR A 170 22.40 -14.29 -10.20
CA THR A 170 23.31 -13.14 -10.17
C THR A 170 22.70 -12.03 -11.01
N ALA A 171 22.52 -10.86 -10.41
CA ALA A 171 22.01 -9.67 -11.06
C ALA A 171 23.07 -9.06 -11.98
N VAL A 172 22.64 -8.63 -13.17
CA VAL A 172 23.45 -7.93 -14.16
C VAL A 172 22.70 -6.68 -14.57
N GLY A 173 23.05 -5.56 -13.93
CA GLY A 173 22.52 -4.25 -14.26
C GLY A 173 23.38 -3.57 -15.32
N ASP A 174 22.73 -2.89 -16.25
CA ASP A 174 23.35 -2.01 -17.23
C ASP A 174 22.93 -0.53 -17.02
N GLY A 175 22.18 -0.26 -15.95
CA GLY A 175 21.61 1.06 -15.64
C GLY A 175 20.28 1.34 -16.36
N SER A 176 19.76 0.42 -17.18
CA SER A 176 18.43 0.52 -17.80
C SER A 176 17.29 0.19 -16.83
N ALA A 177 16.04 0.31 -17.28
CA ALA A 177 14.86 -0.14 -16.53
C ALA A 177 14.76 -1.68 -16.41
N ASP A 178 15.58 -2.42 -17.16
CA ASP A 178 15.67 -3.87 -17.12
C ASP A 178 16.83 -4.31 -16.21
N LEU A 179 16.65 -5.45 -15.56
CA LEU A 179 17.66 -6.16 -14.78
C LEU A 179 17.90 -7.53 -15.43
N GLY A 180 19.11 -7.76 -15.91
CA GLY A 180 19.53 -9.08 -16.36
C GLY A 180 19.69 -10.03 -15.17
N LEU A 181 19.23 -11.27 -15.33
CA LEU A 181 19.38 -12.34 -14.35
C LEU A 181 20.16 -13.49 -14.96
N THR A 182 21.32 -13.77 -14.38
CA THR A 182 22.14 -14.94 -14.72
C THR A 182 21.85 -16.06 -13.72
N ALA A 183 21.44 -17.22 -14.22
CA ALA A 183 21.13 -18.38 -13.38
C ALA A 183 22.34 -18.79 -12.54
N THR A 184 22.10 -19.08 -11.26
CA THR A 184 23.08 -19.77 -10.39
C THR A 184 22.73 -21.25 -10.33
N GLY A 185 23.68 -22.13 -10.70
CA GLY A 185 23.44 -23.57 -10.76
C GLY A 185 22.33 -23.90 -11.77
N ASP A 186 21.36 -24.70 -11.34
CA ASP A 186 20.24 -25.15 -12.18
C ASP A 186 19.04 -24.19 -12.14
N ALA A 187 19.17 -22.97 -11.62
CA ALA A 187 18.09 -21.99 -11.63
C ALA A 187 17.58 -21.71 -13.07
N VAL A 188 16.28 -21.50 -13.20
CA VAL A 188 15.64 -21.12 -14.47
C VAL A 188 14.46 -20.21 -14.16
N VAL A 189 13.99 -19.43 -15.12
CA VAL A 189 12.70 -18.74 -15.08
C VAL A 189 11.84 -19.30 -16.20
N CYS A 190 10.61 -19.71 -15.90
CA CYS A 190 9.73 -20.39 -16.84
C CYS A 190 8.41 -19.65 -17.08
N GLN A 191 7.63 -20.13 -18.05
CA GLN A 191 6.29 -19.60 -18.33
C GLN A 191 5.43 -19.66 -17.06
N GLY A 192 4.82 -18.53 -16.74
CA GLY A 192 4.01 -18.32 -15.54
C GLY A 192 4.77 -17.73 -14.34
N ASP A 193 6.09 -17.62 -14.40
CA ASP A 193 6.87 -16.86 -13.40
C ASP A 193 6.87 -15.35 -13.69
N GLY A 194 6.42 -14.94 -14.87
CA GLY A 194 6.24 -13.52 -15.22
C GLY A 194 5.39 -12.80 -14.17
N GLY A 195 5.88 -11.66 -13.71
CA GLY A 195 5.38 -10.84 -12.60
C GLY A 195 5.81 -11.30 -11.20
N GLY A 196 6.51 -12.42 -11.08
CA GLY A 196 7.04 -12.91 -9.81
C GLY A 196 8.13 -12.01 -9.23
N PRO A 197 8.23 -11.93 -7.89
CA PRO A 197 9.17 -11.04 -7.22
C PRO A 197 10.60 -11.49 -7.44
N VAL A 198 11.48 -10.53 -7.70
CA VAL A 198 12.93 -10.66 -7.52
C VAL A 198 13.30 -9.83 -6.31
N VAL A 199 13.86 -10.48 -5.29
CA VAL A 199 14.19 -9.85 -4.01
C VAL A 199 15.68 -9.93 -3.70
N ARG A 200 16.17 -8.93 -2.96
CA ARG A 200 17.42 -9.01 -2.22
C ARG A 200 17.12 -9.09 -0.72
N GLU A 201 17.99 -9.75 0.03
CA GLU A 201 17.94 -9.78 1.49
C GLU A 201 18.79 -8.63 2.04
N ALA A 202 18.15 -7.65 2.69
CA ALA A 202 18.84 -6.54 3.34
C ALA A 202 18.53 -6.56 4.83
N GLY A 203 19.51 -6.91 5.67
CA GLY A 203 19.33 -6.98 7.12
C GLY A 203 18.31 -8.03 7.59
N GLY A 204 18.09 -9.09 6.79
CA GLY A 204 17.09 -10.13 7.06
C GLY A 204 15.66 -9.74 6.68
N VAL A 205 15.48 -8.64 5.95
CA VAL A 205 14.20 -8.19 5.40
C VAL A 205 14.27 -8.28 3.88
N PRO A 206 13.32 -8.98 3.22
CA PRO A 206 13.27 -9.01 1.76
C PRO A 206 12.86 -7.65 1.22
N GLN A 207 13.62 -7.16 0.24
CA GLN A 207 13.29 -5.96 -0.53
C GLN A 207 13.06 -6.35 -1.99
N LEU A 208 11.92 -5.95 -2.55
CA LEU A 208 11.60 -6.12 -3.97
C LEU A 208 12.48 -5.20 -4.81
N VAL A 209 13.27 -5.79 -5.70
CA VAL A 209 14.20 -5.06 -6.57
C VAL A 209 13.76 -5.05 -8.03
N ALA A 210 13.01 -6.08 -8.44
CA ALA A 210 12.43 -6.19 -9.77
C ALA A 210 11.27 -7.18 -9.75
N VAL A 211 10.47 -7.22 -10.82
CA VAL A 211 9.56 -8.33 -11.12
C VAL A 211 9.98 -9.02 -12.41
N VAL A 212 9.88 -10.33 -12.47
CA VAL A 212 10.26 -11.11 -13.65
C VAL A 212 9.43 -10.66 -14.85
N SER A 213 10.08 -10.30 -15.96
CA SER A 213 9.40 -9.89 -17.20
C SER A 213 9.40 -11.05 -18.21
N ARG A 214 10.60 -11.53 -18.59
CA ARG A 214 10.78 -12.50 -19.67
C ARG A 214 12.00 -13.39 -19.43
N SER A 215 12.05 -14.53 -20.11
CA SER A 215 13.22 -15.42 -20.05
C SER A 215 13.41 -16.23 -21.33
N TRP A 216 14.59 -16.83 -21.47
CA TRP A 216 14.92 -17.72 -22.57
C TRP A 216 14.34 -19.14 -22.45
N GLN A 217 13.78 -19.49 -21.29
CA GLN A 217 13.07 -20.75 -21.03
C GLN A 217 13.91 -22.04 -21.14
N GLY A 218 15.24 -21.96 -21.32
CA GLY A 218 16.10 -23.12 -21.42
C GLY A 218 16.00 -24.01 -20.18
N GLY A 219 15.68 -25.28 -20.38
CA GLY A 219 15.45 -26.25 -19.30
C GLY A 219 14.02 -26.34 -18.77
N CYS A 220 13.09 -25.45 -19.15
CA CYS A 220 11.69 -25.55 -18.75
C CYS A 220 10.96 -26.74 -19.39
N LEU A 221 9.94 -27.28 -18.72
CA LEU A 221 9.13 -28.38 -19.27
C LEU A 221 8.50 -27.97 -20.61
N GLY A 222 8.62 -28.85 -21.61
CA GLY A 222 8.05 -28.66 -22.95
C GLY A 222 8.86 -27.72 -23.84
N VAL A 223 10.03 -27.26 -23.40
CA VAL A 223 10.98 -26.50 -24.23
C VAL A 223 12.02 -27.46 -24.81
N SER A 224 12.44 -27.20 -26.05
CA SER A 224 13.48 -28.00 -26.72
C SER A 224 14.76 -28.01 -25.89
N SER A 225 15.39 -29.18 -25.78
CA SER A 225 16.72 -29.32 -25.14
C SER A 225 17.84 -28.59 -25.88
N GLU A 226 17.58 -28.09 -27.10
CA GLU A 226 18.51 -27.25 -27.86
C GLU A 226 18.56 -25.81 -27.33
N GLU A 227 17.50 -25.33 -26.68
CA GLU A 227 17.52 -24.05 -25.98
C GLU A 227 18.21 -24.23 -24.63
N THR A 228 19.46 -23.79 -24.56
CA THR A 228 20.32 -23.94 -23.39
C THR A 228 20.44 -22.66 -22.56
N ARG A 229 19.91 -21.54 -23.04
CA ARG A 229 19.99 -20.26 -22.31
C ARG A 229 18.97 -20.25 -21.17
N THR A 230 19.46 -20.11 -19.94
CA THR A 230 18.66 -20.09 -18.71
C THR A 230 18.46 -18.67 -18.16
N GLY A 231 19.05 -17.66 -18.80
CA GLY A 231 18.95 -16.27 -18.36
C GLY A 231 17.53 -15.70 -18.44
N ALA A 232 17.28 -14.68 -17.63
CA ALA A 232 16.02 -13.95 -17.59
C ALA A 232 16.24 -12.44 -17.53
N VAL A 233 15.16 -11.69 -17.76
CA VAL A 233 15.10 -10.24 -17.60
C VAL A 233 13.95 -9.91 -16.67
N ALA A 234 14.19 -9.02 -15.72
CA ALA A 234 13.22 -8.52 -14.78
C ALA A 234 13.09 -6.99 -14.91
N ALA A 235 11.89 -6.45 -14.74
CA ALA A 235 11.65 -5.00 -14.75
C ALA A 235 11.94 -4.44 -13.34
N ARG A 236 12.85 -3.47 -13.25
CA ARG A 236 13.27 -2.84 -11.99
C ARG A 236 12.14 -2.04 -11.34
N VAL A 237 12.15 -2.00 -10.01
CA VAL A 237 11.16 -1.26 -9.22
C VAL A 237 11.74 -0.16 -8.31
N ASP A 238 13.05 0.02 -8.29
CA ASP A 238 13.71 0.91 -7.33
C ASP A 238 13.45 2.41 -7.57
N ASP A 239 12.97 2.77 -8.75
CA ASP A 239 12.66 4.14 -9.18
C ASP A 239 11.19 4.32 -9.63
N VAL A 240 10.32 3.35 -9.32
CA VAL A 240 8.85 3.45 -9.57
C VAL A 240 8.04 3.52 -8.28
N ALA A 241 8.70 3.73 -7.13
CA ALA A 241 8.03 3.80 -5.84
C ALA A 241 6.97 4.91 -5.77
N ALA A 242 7.22 6.07 -6.39
CA ALA A 242 6.24 7.15 -6.49
C ALA A 242 4.99 6.68 -7.27
N TRP A 243 5.17 6.10 -8.46
CA TRP A 243 4.06 5.57 -9.24
C TRP A 243 3.27 4.47 -8.49
N ILE A 244 3.96 3.57 -7.78
CA ILE A 244 3.29 2.56 -6.95
C ILE A 244 2.51 3.25 -5.83
N GLY A 245 3.09 4.22 -5.14
CA GLY A 245 2.45 4.99 -4.07
C GLY A 245 1.19 5.71 -4.54
N ASP A 246 1.32 6.53 -5.58
CA ASP A 246 0.25 7.32 -6.19
C ASP A 246 -0.88 6.45 -6.77
N THR A 247 -0.56 5.20 -7.13
CA THR A 247 -1.56 4.22 -7.59
C THR A 247 -2.22 3.48 -6.42
N ALA A 248 -1.45 3.19 -5.37
CA ALA A 248 -1.83 2.23 -4.36
C ALA A 248 -2.67 2.81 -3.22
N TYR A 249 -2.45 4.09 -2.93
CA TYR A 249 -3.04 4.79 -1.79
C TYR A 249 -3.80 6.01 -2.29
N ASP A 250 -5.02 6.15 -1.79
CA ASP A 250 -5.81 7.36 -2.04
C ASP A 250 -5.12 8.54 -1.30
N PRO A 251 -5.07 9.74 -1.89
CA PRO A 251 -4.57 10.93 -1.20
C PRO A 251 -5.28 11.13 0.14
N PRO A 252 -4.62 11.66 1.18
CA PRO A 252 -5.31 11.88 2.46
C PRO A 252 -6.50 12.81 2.26
N GLY A 253 -7.66 12.41 2.79
CA GLY A 253 -8.94 13.07 2.59
C GLY A 253 -9.80 12.53 1.44
N ASP A 254 -9.27 11.71 0.53
CA ASP A 254 -10.05 11.11 -0.56
C ASP A 254 -10.86 9.91 -0.05
N LEU A 255 -12.19 10.05 -0.05
CA LEU A 255 -13.12 9.03 0.40
C LEU A 255 -13.87 8.36 -0.75
N ASP A 256 -13.93 8.98 -1.93
CA ASP A 256 -14.62 8.43 -3.10
C ASP A 256 -13.71 7.83 -4.19
N GLY A 257 -12.40 7.91 -3.98
CA GLY A 257 -11.37 7.29 -4.82
C GLY A 257 -11.12 8.04 -6.13
N ASP A 258 -11.46 9.34 -6.20
CA ASP A 258 -11.22 10.19 -7.37
C ASP A 258 -9.88 10.95 -7.33
N ASN A 259 -9.05 10.66 -6.32
CA ASN A 259 -7.76 11.27 -5.99
C ASN A 259 -7.86 12.74 -5.59
N ARG A 260 -8.95 13.16 -4.96
CA ARG A 260 -9.11 14.52 -4.44
C ARG A 260 -9.66 14.48 -3.02
N PRO A 261 -9.14 15.33 -2.11
CA PRO A 261 -9.68 15.39 -0.76
C PRO A 261 -11.15 15.82 -0.74
N ASP A 262 -11.96 15.04 -0.04
CA ASP A 262 -13.38 15.24 0.19
C ASP A 262 -13.64 15.92 1.53
N LEU A 263 -14.89 16.38 1.71
CA LEU A 263 -15.40 16.82 3.01
C LEU A 263 -16.56 15.92 3.44
N VAL A 264 -16.61 15.54 4.71
CA VAL A 264 -17.79 14.87 5.29
C VAL A 264 -18.48 15.77 6.30
N ALA A 265 -19.82 15.78 6.27
CA ALA A 265 -20.59 16.60 7.18
C ALA A 265 -21.81 15.87 7.75
N VAL A 266 -22.12 16.20 9.01
CA VAL A 266 -23.39 15.85 9.64
C VAL A 266 -24.19 17.11 9.86
N ASP A 267 -25.43 17.13 9.37
CA ASP A 267 -26.35 18.25 9.56
C ASP A 267 -27.24 18.10 10.81
N ASP A 268 -28.07 19.11 11.07
CA ASP A 268 -28.97 19.16 12.22
C ASP A 268 -30.18 18.24 12.12
N THR A 269 -30.44 17.67 10.95
CA THR A 269 -31.39 16.58 10.76
C THR A 269 -30.77 15.21 11.07
N GLY A 270 -29.43 15.14 11.15
CA GLY A 270 -28.69 13.92 11.37
C GLY A 270 -28.46 13.11 10.10
N GLU A 271 -28.36 13.78 8.96
CA GLU A 271 -27.90 13.19 7.70
C GLU A 271 -26.37 13.35 7.59
N LEU A 272 -25.69 12.23 7.29
CA LEU A 272 -24.26 12.21 6.98
C LEU A 272 -24.07 12.26 5.47
N ARG A 273 -23.37 13.29 4.99
CA ARG A 273 -23.09 13.49 3.57
C ARG A 273 -21.59 13.59 3.29
N LEU A 274 -21.18 13.06 2.14
CA LEU A 274 -19.89 13.29 1.51
C LEU A 274 -20.04 14.40 0.47
N TYR A 275 -19.09 15.33 0.44
CA TYR A 275 -18.99 16.40 -0.53
C TYR A 275 -17.73 16.15 -1.35
N PRO A 276 -17.86 15.71 -2.62
CA PRO A 276 -16.72 15.35 -3.43
C PRO A 276 -15.78 16.54 -3.66
N GLY A 277 -14.48 16.35 -3.51
CA GLY A 277 -13.47 17.36 -3.82
C GLY A 277 -13.40 17.69 -5.31
N THR A 278 -13.14 18.95 -5.66
CA THR A 278 -12.85 19.32 -7.07
C THR A 278 -11.36 19.36 -7.39
N GLY A 279 -10.48 19.17 -6.38
CA GLY A 279 -9.03 19.33 -6.51
C GLY A 279 -8.60 20.79 -6.68
N THR A 280 -9.48 21.74 -6.33
CA THR A 280 -9.19 23.19 -6.34
C THR A 280 -9.63 23.84 -5.01
N GLY A 281 -9.81 23.04 -3.96
CA GLY A 281 -10.43 23.44 -2.70
C GLY A 281 -11.94 23.65 -2.73
N ALA A 282 -12.60 23.57 -3.90
CA ALA A 282 -14.05 23.60 -4.00
C ALA A 282 -14.66 22.20 -3.84
N LEU A 283 -15.98 22.17 -3.60
CA LEU A 283 -16.72 20.93 -3.36
C LEU A 283 -17.84 20.76 -4.40
N GLY A 284 -18.08 19.50 -4.76
CA GLY A 284 -19.14 19.04 -5.64
C GLY A 284 -20.51 18.95 -4.96
N SER A 285 -21.45 18.32 -5.64
CA SER A 285 -22.79 18.07 -5.09
C SER A 285 -22.72 16.97 -4.01
N PRO A 286 -23.36 17.16 -2.84
CA PRO A 286 -23.27 16.18 -1.77
C PRO A 286 -23.99 14.88 -2.11
N VAL A 287 -23.47 13.80 -1.54
CA VAL A 287 -24.04 12.45 -1.61
C VAL A 287 -24.32 11.97 -0.19
N ASP A 288 -25.51 11.41 0.05
CA ASP A 288 -25.83 10.79 1.34
C ASP A 288 -25.08 9.46 1.50
N ILE A 289 -24.26 9.36 2.54
CA ILE A 289 -23.44 8.17 2.81
C ILE A 289 -23.82 7.47 4.12
N GLY A 290 -24.69 8.08 4.94
CA GLY A 290 -25.21 7.52 6.18
C GLY A 290 -26.57 6.83 6.04
N THR A 291 -26.83 5.81 6.86
CA THR A 291 -28.12 5.09 6.93
C THR A 291 -29.01 5.55 8.10
N GLY A 292 -28.88 6.81 8.52
CA GLY A 292 -29.59 7.43 9.66
C GLY A 292 -28.92 7.20 11.02
N GLY A 293 -29.37 7.92 12.04
CA GLY A 293 -28.83 7.81 13.41
C GLY A 293 -27.62 8.70 13.71
N TRP A 294 -27.33 9.69 12.87
CA TRP A 294 -26.20 10.61 13.04
C TRP A 294 -26.54 11.87 13.84
N THR A 295 -27.78 12.05 14.27
CA THR A 295 -28.20 13.22 15.07
C THR A 295 -27.29 13.41 16.29
N GLY A 296 -26.62 14.57 16.36
CA GLY A 296 -25.69 14.91 17.45
C GLY A 296 -24.37 14.14 17.43
N SER A 297 -24.05 13.44 16.34
CA SER A 297 -22.77 12.77 16.16
C SER A 297 -21.71 13.75 15.65
N SER A 298 -20.46 13.50 16.02
CA SER A 298 -19.31 14.16 15.39
C SER A 298 -18.58 13.17 14.50
N VAL A 299 -18.06 13.65 13.39
CA VAL A 299 -17.32 12.84 12.41
C VAL A 299 -15.92 13.36 12.23
N THR A 300 -15.01 12.45 11.90
CA THR A 300 -13.67 12.75 11.45
C THR A 300 -13.22 11.67 10.47
N HIS A 301 -12.39 12.03 9.50
CA HIS A 301 -11.67 11.09 8.67
C HIS A 301 -10.22 11.52 8.64
N ARG A 302 -9.34 10.54 8.82
CA ARG A 302 -7.90 10.61 8.54
C ARG A 302 -7.35 9.22 8.81
N GLY A 303 -6.76 8.65 7.76
CA GLY A 303 -6.09 7.35 7.78
C GLY A 303 -7.00 6.13 7.66
N ASP A 304 -6.32 5.03 7.35
CA ASP A 304 -6.89 3.73 6.98
C ASP A 304 -6.91 2.78 8.18
N TRP A 305 -8.07 2.68 8.83
CA TRP A 305 -8.28 1.89 10.05
C TRP A 305 -8.42 0.40 9.74
N THR A 306 -8.81 0.06 8.51
CA THR A 306 -8.94 -1.31 8.05
C THR A 306 -7.67 -1.84 7.39
N GLY A 307 -6.68 -0.99 7.10
CA GLY A 307 -5.48 -1.38 6.39
C GLY A 307 -5.76 -1.80 4.94
N ASP A 308 -6.82 -1.28 4.31
CA ASP A 308 -7.22 -1.65 2.96
C ASP A 308 -6.78 -0.64 1.87
N GLY A 309 -6.19 0.48 2.26
CA GLY A 309 -5.64 1.51 1.39
C GLY A 309 -6.56 2.72 1.17
N SER A 310 -7.77 2.71 1.70
CA SER A 310 -8.70 3.85 1.66
C SER A 310 -8.89 4.43 3.06
N GLU A 311 -9.08 5.75 3.17
CA GLU A 311 -9.38 6.37 4.47
C GLU A 311 -10.75 5.95 4.98
N ASP A 312 -10.85 5.72 6.29
CA ASP A 312 -12.10 5.33 6.94
C ASP A 312 -12.73 6.50 7.71
N VAL A 313 -14.05 6.47 7.86
CA VAL A 313 -14.78 7.45 8.67
C VAL A 313 -14.82 7.00 10.12
N VAL A 314 -14.34 7.84 11.03
CA VAL A 314 -14.48 7.65 12.47
C VAL A 314 -15.53 8.61 13.00
N ALA A 315 -16.44 8.10 13.83
CA ALA A 315 -17.48 8.92 14.40
C ALA A 315 -17.71 8.64 15.87
N ARG A 316 -18.02 9.71 16.59
CA ARG A 316 -18.59 9.63 17.92
C ARG A 316 -20.11 9.65 17.80
N VAL A 317 -20.75 8.55 18.17
CA VAL A 317 -22.21 8.40 18.19
C VAL A 317 -22.65 8.19 19.63
N GLY A 318 -23.20 9.24 20.26
CA GLY A 318 -23.53 9.22 21.68
C GLY A 318 -22.28 9.14 22.57
N SER A 319 -22.13 8.03 23.29
CA SER A 319 -20.95 7.74 24.13
C SER A 319 -20.00 6.71 23.50
N GLU A 320 -20.27 6.31 22.26
CA GLU A 320 -19.47 5.32 21.53
C GLU A 320 -18.59 5.99 20.50
N LEU A 321 -17.43 5.39 20.28
CA LEU A 321 -16.55 5.68 19.17
C LEU A 321 -16.61 4.51 18.18
N ARG A 322 -16.84 4.81 16.91
CA ARG A 322 -17.07 3.83 15.87
C ARG A 322 -16.24 4.13 14.64
N VAL A 323 -15.70 3.09 14.02
CA VAL A 323 -15.04 3.12 12.71
C VAL A 323 -16.03 2.58 11.68
N TYR A 324 -16.22 3.32 10.59
CA TYR A 324 -17.03 2.95 9.45
C TYR A 324 -16.08 2.73 8.27
N ALA A 325 -15.88 1.47 7.91
CA ALA A 325 -14.97 1.14 6.82
C ALA A 325 -15.45 1.76 5.51
N ASN A 326 -14.57 2.47 4.82
CA ASN A 326 -14.84 2.97 3.49
C ASN A 326 -14.63 1.85 2.47
N LEU A 327 -15.53 1.73 1.51
CA LEU A 327 -15.44 0.73 0.45
C LEU A 327 -14.63 1.21 -0.77
N GLY A 328 -14.08 2.43 -0.68
CA GLY A 328 -13.25 3.08 -1.71
C GLY A 328 -14.05 3.76 -2.81
N ASP A 329 -15.31 4.13 -2.51
CA ASP A 329 -16.20 4.87 -3.42
C ASP A 329 -17.24 5.72 -2.65
N GLY A 330 -16.88 6.16 -1.44
CA GLY A 330 -17.72 6.94 -0.55
C GLY A 330 -18.79 6.13 0.21
N ARG A 331 -18.99 4.86 -0.13
CA ARG A 331 -19.93 3.98 0.61
C ARG A 331 -19.29 3.44 1.88
N LEU A 332 -20.05 3.52 2.99
CA LEU A 332 -19.62 3.01 4.28
C LEU A 332 -20.16 1.61 4.58
N ALA A 333 -19.31 0.74 5.14
CA ALA A 333 -19.70 -0.55 5.69
C ALA A 333 -20.39 -0.41 7.06
N ALA A 334 -20.84 -1.54 7.62
CA ALA A 334 -21.35 -1.59 8.98
C ALA A 334 -20.25 -1.18 10.00
N PRO A 335 -20.57 -0.35 11.01
CA PRO A 335 -19.56 0.18 11.90
C PRO A 335 -19.01 -0.85 12.88
N VAL A 336 -17.72 -0.74 13.17
CA VAL A 336 -17.05 -1.41 14.29
C VAL A 336 -16.89 -0.43 15.44
N ARG A 337 -17.31 -0.84 16.63
CA ARG A 337 -17.17 -0.04 17.85
C ARG A 337 -15.78 -0.22 18.44
N ILE A 338 -15.07 0.88 18.65
CA ILE A 338 -13.68 0.87 19.14
C ILE A 338 -13.53 1.45 20.56
N ALA A 339 -14.48 2.26 21.03
CA ALA A 339 -14.52 2.71 22.43
C ALA A 339 -15.96 2.96 22.93
N THR A 340 -16.14 2.98 24.25
CA THR A 340 -17.41 3.27 24.93
C THR A 340 -17.20 4.17 26.13
N GLY A 341 -18.29 4.77 26.64
CA GLY A 341 -18.23 5.61 27.83
C GLY A 341 -17.51 6.95 27.62
N LEU A 342 -17.44 7.41 26.37
CA LEU A 342 -16.88 8.72 26.07
C LEU A 342 -17.70 9.83 26.74
N ALA A 343 -17.01 10.85 27.23
CA ALA A 343 -17.63 12.04 27.79
C ALA A 343 -18.55 12.71 26.76
N THR A 344 -19.67 13.27 27.22
CA THR A 344 -20.68 13.86 26.32
C THR A 344 -20.17 15.08 25.55
N ASN A 345 -19.14 15.75 26.08
CA ASN A 345 -18.45 16.89 25.48
C ASN A 345 -17.13 16.50 24.78
N ALA A 346 -16.83 15.20 24.65
CA ALA A 346 -15.60 14.78 24.00
C ALA A 346 -15.57 15.25 22.53
N GLN A 347 -14.51 15.96 22.16
CA GLN A 347 -14.14 16.20 20.77
C GLN A 347 -13.25 15.05 20.30
N VAL A 348 -13.44 14.61 19.06
CA VAL A 348 -12.69 13.52 18.44
C VAL A 348 -12.15 14.01 17.11
N VAL A 349 -10.83 13.90 16.92
CA VAL A 349 -10.14 14.29 15.68
C VAL A 349 -9.25 13.14 15.24
N GLY A 350 -9.40 12.72 13.98
CA GLY A 350 -8.46 11.84 13.32
C GLY A 350 -7.22 12.62 12.95
N VAL A 351 -6.06 12.12 13.38
CA VAL A 351 -4.77 12.79 13.17
C VAL A 351 -3.84 11.97 12.28
N GLY A 352 -4.32 10.90 11.64
CA GLY A 352 -3.45 9.98 10.91
C GLY A 352 -2.47 9.27 11.85
N ASP A 353 -1.34 8.78 11.33
CA ASP A 353 -0.34 8.03 12.08
C ASP A 353 0.68 8.97 12.75
N VAL A 354 0.35 9.49 13.93
CA VAL A 354 1.26 10.38 14.70
C VAL A 354 2.32 9.59 15.49
N THR A 355 2.08 8.30 15.71
CA THR A 355 3.03 7.41 16.38
C THR A 355 4.08 6.81 15.45
N LEU A 356 3.87 6.89 14.13
CA LEU A 356 4.69 6.30 13.07
C LEU A 356 4.77 4.77 13.16
N ASP A 357 3.68 4.12 13.56
CA ASP A 357 3.60 2.66 13.70
C ASP A 357 2.89 1.97 12.51
N GLY A 358 2.45 2.75 11.53
CA GLY A 358 1.73 2.33 10.34
C GLY A 358 0.21 2.20 10.55
N ARG A 359 -0.34 2.75 11.64
CA ARG A 359 -1.78 2.75 11.94
C ARG A 359 -2.27 4.16 12.19
N PRO A 360 -3.52 4.49 11.83
CA PRO A 360 -4.09 5.77 12.19
C PRO A 360 -4.35 5.88 13.69
N ASP A 361 -4.19 7.10 14.19
CA ASP A 361 -4.40 7.50 15.58
C ASP A 361 -5.50 8.57 15.67
N LEU A 362 -6.01 8.76 16.89
CA LEU A 362 -6.98 9.82 17.21
C LEU A 362 -6.47 10.69 18.36
N VAL A 363 -6.87 11.95 18.33
CA VAL A 363 -6.76 12.85 19.47
C VAL A 363 -8.17 13.18 19.99
N LEU A 364 -8.34 13.02 21.30
CA LEU A 364 -9.59 13.31 21.99
C LEU A 364 -9.37 14.38 23.06
N SER A 365 -10.26 15.37 23.09
CA SER A 365 -10.31 16.39 24.15
C SER A 365 -11.56 16.23 25.00
N TYR A 366 -11.38 16.09 26.31
CA TYR A 366 -12.44 16.08 27.32
C TYR A 366 -11.85 16.39 28.70
N ASP A 367 -12.69 16.88 29.63
CA ASP A 367 -12.30 17.25 31.00
C ASP A 367 -11.07 18.19 31.06
N ASP A 368 -11.03 19.18 30.17
CA ASP A 368 -9.95 20.16 30.00
C ASP A 368 -8.58 19.57 29.59
N LYS A 369 -8.55 18.30 29.18
CA LYS A 369 -7.34 17.56 28.84
C LYS A 369 -7.34 17.08 27.39
N LEU A 370 -6.15 16.72 26.92
CA LEU A 370 -5.94 16.11 25.60
C LEU A 370 -5.36 14.71 25.77
N TYR A 371 -5.92 13.76 25.03
CA TYR A 371 -5.52 12.37 25.04
C TYR A 371 -5.24 11.86 23.63
N LEU A 372 -4.15 11.10 23.48
CA LEU A 372 -3.85 10.31 22.31
C LEU A 372 -4.47 8.92 22.46
N TYR A 373 -5.21 8.49 21.45
CA TYR A 373 -5.78 7.15 21.31
C TYR A 373 -5.09 6.50 20.12
N ALA A 374 -3.99 5.79 20.39
CA ALA A 374 -3.19 5.17 19.34
C ALA A 374 -3.91 3.98 18.69
N GLY A 375 -3.75 3.79 17.39
CA GLY A 375 -4.26 2.63 16.66
C GLY A 375 -3.64 1.33 17.18
N ALA A 376 -4.45 0.29 17.40
CA ALA A 376 -3.97 -1.01 17.91
C ALA A 376 -4.51 -2.22 17.14
N GLY A 377 -5.49 -2.01 16.25
CA GLY A 377 -6.09 -3.03 15.37
C GLY A 377 -5.99 -2.63 13.90
N ALA A 378 -6.23 -3.60 13.00
CA ALA A 378 -6.40 -3.37 11.56
C ALA A 378 -7.35 -4.44 10.99
N GLY A 379 -7.73 -4.31 9.72
CA GLY A 379 -8.63 -5.22 9.04
C GLY A 379 -10.05 -5.10 9.57
N SER A 380 -10.71 -6.24 9.76
CA SER A 380 -12.07 -6.31 10.29
C SER A 380 -12.17 -6.05 11.80
N THR A 381 -11.05 -5.81 12.48
CA THR A 381 -10.99 -5.55 13.93
C THR A 381 -10.17 -4.29 14.24
N PRO A 382 -10.57 -3.10 13.74
CA PRO A 382 -9.96 -1.85 14.18
C PRO A 382 -10.14 -1.69 15.69
N ALA A 383 -9.14 -1.11 16.34
CA ALA A 383 -9.13 -0.89 17.79
C ALA A 383 -8.19 0.26 18.14
N VAL A 384 -8.37 0.81 19.33
CA VAL A 384 -7.50 1.82 19.92
C VAL A 384 -6.86 1.30 21.21
N ALA A 385 -5.64 1.74 21.49
CA ALA A 385 -4.94 1.47 22.73
C ALA A 385 -5.56 2.23 23.92
N ALA A 386 -5.03 1.96 25.12
CA ALA A 386 -5.41 2.74 26.30
C ALA A 386 -5.04 4.23 26.11
N PRO A 387 -5.91 5.18 26.49
CA PRO A 387 -5.68 6.60 26.26
C PRO A 387 -4.41 7.09 26.96
N LEU A 388 -3.55 7.80 26.22
CA LEU A 388 -2.36 8.45 26.74
C LEU A 388 -2.64 9.94 26.95
N LEU A 389 -2.46 10.45 28.17
CA LEU A 389 -2.57 11.88 28.45
C LEU A 389 -1.40 12.64 27.79
N VAL A 390 -1.72 13.52 26.84
CA VAL A 390 -0.73 14.32 26.09
C VAL A 390 -0.88 15.82 26.33
N GLY A 391 -1.98 16.26 26.95
CA GLY A 391 -2.19 17.64 27.36
C GLY A 391 -2.91 17.72 28.70
N THR A 392 -2.31 18.40 29.68
CA THR A 392 -2.76 18.34 31.09
C THR A 392 -3.83 19.36 31.47
N GLY A 393 -4.08 20.38 30.64
CA GLY A 393 -5.02 21.48 30.93
C GLY A 393 -5.14 22.47 29.76
N GLY A 394 -6.19 23.29 29.78
CA GLY A 394 -6.45 24.36 28.79
C GLY A 394 -7.14 23.91 27.51
N TRP A 395 -7.49 22.63 27.38
CA TRP A 395 -8.12 22.08 26.17
C TRP A 395 -9.64 22.20 26.15
N GLY A 396 -10.27 22.53 27.28
CA GLY A 396 -11.73 22.68 27.38
C GLY A 396 -12.28 23.90 26.64
N VAL A 397 -11.41 24.84 26.26
CA VAL A 397 -11.75 26.04 25.47
C VAL A 397 -11.29 25.93 24.02
N MET A 398 -10.73 24.78 23.61
CA MET A 398 -10.20 24.58 22.27
C MET A 398 -11.20 23.84 21.38
N THR A 399 -11.27 24.21 20.10
CA THR A 399 -11.85 23.38 19.04
C THR A 399 -10.73 22.84 18.18
N LEU A 400 -10.69 21.53 18.00
CA LEU A 400 -9.57 20.83 17.37
C LEU A 400 -9.85 20.46 15.91
N THR A 401 -8.81 20.46 15.09
CA THR A 401 -8.79 19.82 13.77
C THR A 401 -7.35 19.45 13.40
N ALA A 402 -7.16 18.51 12.47
CA ALA A 402 -5.85 18.12 11.97
C ALA A 402 -5.76 18.44 10.47
N PRO A 403 -4.87 19.34 10.02
CA PRO A 403 -4.67 19.61 8.61
C PRO A 403 -3.86 18.49 7.92
N GLY A 404 -3.05 17.74 8.66
CA GLY A 404 -2.03 16.84 8.12
C GLY A 404 -0.64 17.34 8.51
N ASP A 405 0.36 16.99 7.72
CA ASP A 405 1.72 17.51 7.83
C ASP A 405 1.79 18.89 7.16
N ALA A 406 1.65 19.95 7.96
CA ALA A 406 1.55 21.32 7.43
C ALA A 406 2.92 21.97 7.22
N ASP A 407 3.99 21.46 7.84
CA ASP A 407 5.35 21.99 7.71
C ASP A 407 6.30 21.09 6.88
N GLY A 408 5.84 19.92 6.45
CA GLY A 408 6.54 19.01 5.56
C GLY A 408 7.62 18.18 6.27
N ASP A 409 7.55 18.05 7.60
CA ASP A 409 8.54 17.31 8.38
C ASP A 409 8.29 15.79 8.45
N GLY A 410 7.18 15.34 7.84
CA GLY A 410 6.74 13.96 7.81
C GLY A 410 5.90 13.55 9.03
N ARG A 411 5.43 14.49 9.85
CA ARG A 411 4.57 14.24 11.01
C ARG A 411 3.27 15.01 10.88
N VAL A 412 2.19 14.44 11.39
CA VAL A 412 0.90 15.15 11.41
C VAL A 412 0.88 16.18 12.54
N ASP A 413 0.37 17.36 12.19
CA ASP A 413 0.18 18.48 13.08
C ASP A 413 -1.25 18.60 13.61
N LEU A 414 -1.41 19.41 14.65
CA LEU A 414 -2.71 19.75 15.23
C LEU A 414 -2.98 21.25 15.12
N LEU A 415 -4.18 21.60 14.67
CA LEU A 415 -4.73 22.95 14.78
C LEU A 415 -5.74 23.01 15.93
N ALA A 416 -5.68 24.07 16.73
CA ALA A 416 -6.63 24.31 17.81
C ALA A 416 -7.08 25.77 17.84
N ARG A 417 -8.38 25.99 17.67
CA ARG A 417 -9.01 27.31 17.84
C ARG A 417 -9.35 27.54 19.30
N ASP A 418 -8.84 28.62 19.90
CA ASP A 418 -9.32 29.12 21.17
C ASP A 418 -10.69 29.80 21.00
N THR A 419 -11.70 29.23 21.64
CA THR A 419 -13.10 29.66 21.47
C THR A 419 -13.40 31.00 22.15
N ARG A 420 -12.48 31.54 22.95
CA ARG A 420 -12.68 32.79 23.71
C ARG A 420 -12.37 34.02 22.87
N ASP A 421 -11.34 33.96 22.04
CA ASP A 421 -10.84 35.08 21.24
C ASP A 421 -10.79 34.76 19.73
N GLY A 422 -10.91 33.50 19.32
CA GLY A 422 -10.87 33.08 17.93
C GLY A 422 -9.45 33.02 17.36
N ILE A 423 -8.42 32.95 18.20
CA ILE A 423 -7.05 32.66 17.75
C ILE A 423 -6.98 31.18 17.37
N LEU A 424 -6.49 30.91 16.17
CA LEU A 424 -6.16 29.58 15.67
C LEU A 424 -4.67 29.34 15.95
N TYR A 425 -4.38 28.28 16.71
CA TYR A 425 -3.04 27.87 17.04
C TYR A 425 -2.64 26.63 16.25
N HIS A 426 -1.36 26.54 15.90
CA HIS A 426 -0.71 25.36 15.33
C HIS A 426 0.23 24.74 16.36
N TYR A 427 0.15 23.42 16.46
CA TYR A 427 0.96 22.59 17.32
C TYR A 427 1.67 21.57 16.45
N LEU A 428 2.99 21.73 16.33
CA LEU A 428 3.81 20.85 15.50
C LEU A 428 3.81 19.42 16.05
N GLY A 429 3.73 18.45 15.15
CA GLY A 429 3.93 17.05 15.45
C GLY A 429 5.30 16.82 16.07
N GLN A 430 5.39 15.89 17.03
CA GLN A 430 6.62 15.52 17.71
C GLN A 430 6.76 13.99 17.79
N PRO A 431 7.98 13.45 17.91
CA PRO A 431 8.19 12.02 18.03
C PRO A 431 7.34 11.36 19.13
N GLY A 432 6.76 10.20 18.79
CA GLY A 432 5.96 9.39 19.71
C GLY A 432 4.55 9.93 19.96
N GLY A 433 3.93 10.57 18.97
CA GLY A 433 2.54 11.04 19.03
C GLY A 433 2.32 12.24 19.97
N LYS A 434 3.34 13.08 20.16
CA LYS A 434 3.24 14.30 20.98
C LYS A 434 3.08 15.52 20.09
N PHE A 435 2.71 16.64 20.71
CA PHE A 435 2.60 17.94 20.04
C PHE A 435 3.48 18.97 20.76
N GLY A 436 4.08 19.87 19.98
CA GLY A 436 4.95 20.94 20.47
C GLY A 436 4.20 22.09 21.15
N ASP A 437 4.94 23.15 21.44
CA ASP A 437 4.34 24.40 21.94
C ASP A 437 3.49 25.06 20.86
N ARG A 438 2.40 25.70 21.29
CA ARG A 438 1.47 26.37 20.38
C ARG A 438 2.09 27.63 19.77
N THR A 439 1.91 27.80 18.47
CA THR A 439 2.22 29.03 17.73
C THR A 439 0.95 29.60 17.14
N GLU A 440 0.80 30.93 17.11
CA GLU A 440 -0.34 31.55 16.43
C GLU A 440 -0.26 31.25 14.92
N TYR A 441 -1.33 30.66 14.39
CA TYR A 441 -1.50 30.30 12.99
C TYR A 441 -2.45 31.28 12.28
N GLY A 442 -3.43 31.83 13.00
CA GLY A 442 -4.32 32.88 12.49
C GLY A 442 -5.24 33.44 13.57
N HIS A 443 -6.02 34.47 13.23
CA HIS A 443 -6.99 35.08 14.13
C HIS A 443 -8.31 35.40 13.41
N GLY A 444 -9.32 35.84 14.15
CA GLY A 444 -10.64 36.12 13.57
C GLY A 444 -11.51 34.89 13.35
N TYR A 445 -11.05 33.70 13.76
CA TYR A 445 -11.81 32.44 13.72
C TYR A 445 -12.78 32.31 14.90
N THR A 446 -13.41 33.40 15.34
CA THR A 446 -14.36 33.35 16.46
C THR A 446 -15.50 32.36 16.17
N VAL A 447 -16.09 31.75 17.19
CA VAL A 447 -17.19 30.79 17.00
C VAL A 447 -18.40 31.37 16.27
N SER A 448 -18.57 32.70 16.26
CA SER A 448 -19.61 33.38 15.49
C SER A 448 -19.21 33.61 14.04
N ASN A 449 -17.95 33.97 13.78
CA ASN A 449 -17.47 34.22 12.43
C ASN A 449 -17.23 32.91 11.68
N ARG A 450 -16.65 31.91 12.35
CA ARG A 450 -16.33 30.59 11.82
C ARG A 450 -16.85 29.49 12.74
N PRO A 451 -18.13 29.11 12.67
CA PRO A 451 -18.71 28.14 13.61
C PRO A 451 -17.96 26.80 13.64
N LEU A 452 -17.71 26.23 12.47
CA LEU A 452 -17.00 24.97 12.28
C LEU A 452 -15.74 25.17 11.43
N ILE A 453 -14.69 24.41 11.75
CA ILE A 453 -13.40 24.35 11.05
C ILE A 453 -13.05 22.87 10.80
N ALA A 454 -12.45 22.57 9.65
CA ALA A 454 -11.93 21.24 9.28
C ALA A 454 -10.66 21.38 8.45
N GLY A 455 -9.64 20.59 8.78
CA GLY A 455 -8.41 20.52 8.02
C GLY A 455 -8.62 19.69 6.76
N ALA A 456 -8.25 20.22 5.61
CA ALA A 456 -8.68 19.70 4.32
C ALA A 456 -7.63 18.84 3.61
N SER A 457 -6.49 18.53 4.26
CA SER A 457 -5.31 17.96 3.57
C SER A 457 -4.89 18.92 2.44
N ASP A 458 -4.20 18.45 1.42
CA ASP A 458 -3.87 19.24 0.23
C ASP A 458 -5.04 19.22 -0.78
N ALA A 459 -6.10 19.97 -0.49
CA ALA A 459 -7.36 19.94 -1.24
C ALA A 459 -7.30 20.68 -2.58
N ASP A 460 -6.26 21.49 -2.82
CA ASP A 460 -5.99 22.12 -4.12
C ASP A 460 -4.74 21.61 -4.86
N GLY A 461 -4.04 20.61 -4.29
CA GLY A 461 -2.98 19.87 -4.96
C GLY A 461 -1.66 20.64 -5.07
N ASP A 462 -1.41 21.61 -4.18
CA ASP A 462 -0.20 22.42 -4.18
C ASP A 462 0.92 21.89 -3.26
N GLY A 463 0.68 20.79 -2.57
CA GLY A 463 1.58 20.14 -1.64
C GLY A 463 1.54 20.70 -0.22
N VAL A 464 0.57 21.55 0.13
CA VAL A 464 0.42 22.13 1.47
C VAL A 464 -0.98 21.84 2.02
N ALA A 465 -1.04 21.52 3.31
CA ALA A 465 -2.33 21.29 3.94
C ALA A 465 -3.19 22.56 4.06
N ASP A 466 -4.46 22.42 3.70
CA ASP A 466 -5.50 23.45 3.61
C ASP A 466 -6.54 23.34 4.74
N MET A 467 -7.56 24.21 4.71
CA MET A 467 -8.68 24.18 5.64
C MET A 467 -10.01 24.61 4.99
N TRP A 468 -11.11 23.97 5.40
CA TRP A 468 -12.46 24.50 5.21
C TRP A 468 -13.03 25.06 6.50
N ALA A 469 -13.82 26.13 6.38
CA ALA A 469 -14.57 26.66 7.50
C ALA A 469 -15.94 27.18 7.08
N THR A 470 -16.95 26.87 7.89
CA THR A 470 -18.28 27.48 7.74
C THR A 470 -18.23 28.92 8.22
N ALA A 471 -19.08 29.78 7.69
CA ALA A 471 -19.21 31.17 8.13
C ALA A 471 -20.57 31.44 8.80
N GLY A 472 -20.61 32.47 9.66
CA GLY A 472 -21.83 32.85 10.38
C GLY A 472 -23.01 33.25 9.49
N ASP A 473 -22.77 33.57 8.22
CA ASP A 473 -23.79 33.85 7.21
C ASP A 473 -24.32 32.59 6.48
N GLY A 474 -23.87 31.40 6.89
CA GLY A 474 -24.28 30.11 6.30
C GLY A 474 -23.53 29.74 5.02
N THR A 475 -22.42 30.41 4.70
CA THR A 475 -21.53 30.05 3.59
C THR A 475 -20.41 29.10 4.03
N LEU A 476 -19.72 28.49 3.06
CA LEU A 476 -18.49 27.72 3.29
C LEU A 476 -17.32 28.39 2.58
N TRP A 477 -16.18 28.43 3.26
CA TRP A 477 -14.94 29.02 2.77
C TRP A 477 -13.83 27.99 2.77
N PHE A 478 -13.08 27.96 1.67
CA PHE A 478 -11.81 27.28 1.53
C PHE A 478 -10.69 28.26 1.86
N TYR A 479 -9.71 27.79 2.62
CA TYR A 479 -8.52 28.51 3.04
C TYR A 479 -7.31 27.73 2.56
N LYS A 480 -6.60 28.34 1.61
CA LYS A 480 -5.37 27.76 1.09
C LYS A 480 -4.29 27.78 2.17
N GLY A 481 -3.59 26.66 2.33
CA GLY A 481 -2.41 26.52 3.17
C GLY A 481 -1.27 27.44 2.75
N GLY A 482 -0.29 27.61 3.64
CA GLY A 482 0.95 28.34 3.34
C GLY A 482 2.16 27.55 3.81
N SER A 483 3.28 27.67 3.10
CA SER A 483 4.52 26.92 3.38
C SER A 483 5.33 27.43 4.59
N SER A 484 4.78 28.34 5.41
CA SER A 484 5.37 28.76 6.67
C SER A 484 4.60 28.20 7.86
N ILE A 485 5.32 27.74 8.90
CA ILE A 485 4.76 27.35 10.22
C ILE A 485 3.91 28.44 10.87
N HIS A 486 4.07 29.68 10.42
CA HIS A 486 3.12 30.75 10.64
C HIS A 486 2.12 30.64 9.50
N GLY A 487 1.03 29.94 9.75
CA GLY A 487 -0.10 29.85 8.84
C GLY A 487 -0.51 31.20 8.29
N PRO A 488 -1.29 31.21 7.22
CA PRO A 488 -1.56 32.47 6.59
C PRO A 488 -2.51 33.26 7.50
N ILE A 489 -1.97 34.31 8.11
CA ILE A 489 -2.66 35.19 9.07
C ILE A 489 -3.98 35.74 8.50
N ASP A 490 -4.15 35.73 7.17
CA ASP A 490 -5.41 35.74 6.42
C ASP A 490 -5.13 35.21 5.00
N GLY A 491 -5.00 33.89 4.84
CA GLY A 491 -4.65 33.29 3.55
C GLY A 491 -5.64 33.58 2.42
N PRO A 492 -5.23 33.38 1.15
CA PRO A 492 -6.16 33.38 0.04
C PRO A 492 -7.33 32.46 0.38
N SER A 493 -8.51 33.06 0.54
CA SER A 493 -9.72 32.32 0.86
C SER A 493 -10.76 32.55 -0.22
N THR A 494 -11.46 31.48 -0.54
CA THR A 494 -12.48 31.48 -1.58
C THR A 494 -13.76 30.93 -1.00
N LYS A 495 -14.87 31.63 -1.22
CA LYS A 495 -16.18 31.10 -0.88
C LYS A 495 -16.53 29.96 -1.84
N VAL A 496 -16.65 28.75 -1.28
CA VAL A 496 -16.91 27.51 -2.03
C VAL A 496 -18.31 26.95 -1.76
N GLY A 497 -19.03 27.48 -0.77
CA GLY A 497 -20.44 27.17 -0.52
C GLY A 497 -21.29 28.43 -0.34
N THR A 498 -22.44 28.49 -0.99
CA THR A 498 -23.25 29.73 -1.07
C THR A 498 -24.43 29.80 -0.09
N GLY A 499 -24.76 28.71 0.60
CA GLY A 499 -25.82 28.67 1.62
C GLY A 499 -26.04 27.27 2.21
N GLY A 500 -26.80 27.19 3.31
CA GLY A 500 -27.18 25.93 3.97
C GLY A 500 -26.19 25.40 5.00
N TRP A 501 -24.97 25.96 5.07
CA TRP A 501 -23.93 25.48 5.99
C TRP A 501 -24.20 25.80 7.46
N ASN A 502 -25.17 26.68 7.75
CA ASN A 502 -25.65 26.93 9.11
C ASN A 502 -26.46 25.76 9.70
N ALA A 503 -26.96 24.84 8.86
CA ALA A 503 -27.60 23.60 9.30
C ALA A 503 -26.56 22.54 9.72
N VAL A 504 -25.31 22.67 9.29
CA VAL A 504 -24.25 21.70 9.61
C VAL A 504 -23.84 21.78 11.08
N ARG A 505 -23.58 20.62 11.68
CA ARG A 505 -23.23 20.45 13.09
C ARG A 505 -21.86 19.79 13.31
N SER A 506 -21.37 19.04 12.33
CA SER A 506 -20.01 18.50 12.29
C SER A 506 -19.49 18.55 10.86
N ILE A 507 -18.22 18.88 10.69
CA ILE A 507 -17.46 18.72 9.44
C ILE A 507 -16.14 18.04 9.76
N SER A 508 -15.57 17.35 8.78
CA SER A 508 -14.19 16.91 8.78
C SER A 508 -13.64 16.90 7.37
#